data_AF-A0A9P9CG06-F1
#
_entry.id   AF-A0A9P9CG06-F1
#
_cell.length_a   1.000
_cell.length_b   1.000
_cell.length_c   1.000
_cell.angle_alpha   90.00
_cell.angle_beta   90.00
_cell.angle_gamma   90.00
#
_symmetry.space_group_name_H-M   'P 1'
#
loop_
_entity.id
_entity.type
_entity.pdbx_description
1 polymer ?
#
loop_
_entity_poly.entity_id
_entity_poly.type
_entity_poly.pdbx_seq_one_letter_code
_entity_poly.pdbx_strand_id
1 'polypeptide(L)'
;MFWKLATITCASALLVTAQKDGPAAKLNANPTDTSNPRLNGKLFPYDQIPYQADTSPPTTNPIYRGPQAGYNVCNDTTAGPGSMCQTVIVNSIEDFCLFAPNKLSDVGSAEHDVVAWCTKPTHGARLIPEGTLTGVQFLRAPSYVAVIGFIKQENINVKKGDGGGELDSGGQDLRGNPVGGLAYSENLPSTPGTMTQSRIWHEFIGSNMFCMKYCDDKAPNASGICRHTLDTIGCFANVRATYRDNVFLSCDSEDQGPVEVGVTDAPQSSQCTTFTSSVIYAVSTSTTATATPTDTPGGSQSGGSSTTSGGSNPSQTPGGGASMRAQAPFVALAVVALFFGAVFA
;
A
#
# COMPACT_ATOMS: atom_id res chain seq x y z
N MET A 1 68.36 10.13 -6.27
CA MET A 1 67.22 10.72 -7.01
C MET A 1 66.23 9.57 -7.23
N PHE A 2 65.25 9.40 -6.33
CA PHE A 2 64.27 8.31 -6.39
C PHE A 2 63.01 8.82 -7.09
N TRP A 3 62.66 8.24 -8.23
CA TRP A 3 61.38 8.49 -8.90
C TRP A 3 60.29 7.65 -8.23
N LYS A 4 59.31 8.32 -7.60
CA LYS A 4 58.07 7.71 -7.14
C LYS A 4 57.19 7.43 -8.37
N LEU A 5 56.90 6.16 -8.65
CA LEU A 5 55.77 5.81 -9.51
C LEU A 5 54.48 6.17 -8.76
N ALA A 6 53.73 7.12 -9.30
CA ALA A 6 52.38 7.41 -8.85
C ALA A 6 51.43 6.36 -9.43
N THR A 7 50.85 5.55 -8.56
CA THR A 7 49.75 4.64 -8.89
C THR A 7 48.51 5.47 -9.18
N ILE A 8 48.12 5.55 -10.45
CA ILE A 8 46.84 6.16 -10.84
C ILE A 8 45.75 5.10 -10.60
N THR A 9 45.01 5.26 -9.50
CA THR A 9 43.76 4.55 -9.28
C THR A 9 42.72 5.08 -10.26
N CYS A 10 42.44 4.29 -11.30
CA CYS A 10 41.33 4.56 -12.21
C CYS A 10 40.03 4.27 -11.43
N ALA A 11 39.38 5.32 -10.92
CA ALA A 11 38.02 5.21 -10.41
C ALA A 11 37.14 4.73 -11.57
N SER A 12 36.60 3.52 -11.44
CA SER A 12 35.62 2.97 -12.37
C SER A 12 34.38 3.84 -12.28
N ALA A 13 34.20 4.76 -13.23
CA ALA A 13 32.93 5.44 -13.41
C ALA A 13 31.92 4.35 -13.79
N LEU A 14 31.06 3.99 -12.83
CA LEU A 14 29.85 3.23 -13.09
C LEU A 14 29.11 3.98 -14.20
N LEU A 15 29.07 3.37 -15.38
CA LEU A 15 28.20 3.78 -16.46
C LEU A 15 26.78 3.69 -15.91
N VAL A 16 26.22 4.82 -15.49
CA VAL A 16 24.78 4.99 -15.36
C VAL A 16 24.25 4.86 -16.77
N THR A 17 23.94 3.64 -17.18
CA THR A 17 23.17 3.38 -18.40
C THR A 17 21.93 4.25 -18.29
N ALA A 18 21.69 5.14 -19.26
CA ALA A 18 20.47 5.92 -19.34
C ALA A 18 19.29 4.96 -19.18
N GLN A 19 18.63 5.01 -18.03
CA GLN A 19 17.63 4.02 -17.68
C GLN A 19 16.40 4.23 -18.58
N LYS A 20 15.94 3.14 -19.20
CA LYS A 20 14.96 3.13 -20.30
C LYS A 20 13.62 3.80 -19.95
N ASP A 21 13.24 3.79 -18.68
CA ASP A 21 11.91 4.22 -18.22
C ASP A 21 11.84 5.70 -17.83
N GLY A 22 12.98 6.29 -17.43
CA GLY A 22 13.10 7.71 -17.15
C GLY A 22 12.45 8.17 -15.83
N PRO A 23 12.38 9.50 -15.61
CA PRO A 23 11.92 10.08 -14.35
C PRO A 23 10.44 9.83 -14.13
N ALA A 24 9.93 10.29 -12.99
CA ALA A 24 8.51 10.20 -12.71
C ALA A 24 7.67 10.88 -13.81
N ALA A 25 6.52 10.28 -14.12
CA ALA A 25 5.64 10.78 -15.16
C ALA A 25 5.24 12.24 -14.92
N LYS A 26 5.09 13.03 -15.98
CA LYS A 26 4.77 14.47 -15.87
C LYS A 26 3.46 14.69 -15.12
N LEU A 27 3.40 15.74 -14.30
CA LEU A 27 2.18 16.19 -13.65
C LEU A 27 1.09 16.53 -14.68
N ASN A 28 -0.17 16.46 -14.24
CA ASN A 28 -1.31 17.00 -14.95
C ASN A 28 -1.20 18.53 -15.06
N ALA A 29 -1.89 19.13 -16.04
CA ALA A 29 -1.89 20.58 -16.21
C ALA A 29 -2.35 21.32 -14.94
N ASN A 30 -3.33 20.76 -14.24
CA ASN A 30 -3.65 21.08 -12.86
C ASN A 30 -3.38 19.85 -11.97
N PRO A 31 -2.29 19.83 -11.18
CA PRO A 31 -1.94 18.68 -10.33
C PRO A 31 -2.93 18.40 -9.19
N THR A 32 -3.77 19.38 -8.81
CA THR A 32 -4.74 19.20 -7.72
C THR A 32 -6.16 18.91 -8.22
N ASP A 33 -6.35 18.79 -9.53
CA ASP A 33 -7.64 18.44 -10.12
C ASP A 33 -8.01 16.98 -9.84
N THR A 34 -8.95 16.78 -8.91
CA THR A 34 -9.43 15.44 -8.54
C THR A 34 -10.28 14.79 -9.63
N SER A 35 -10.81 15.56 -10.58
CA SER A 35 -11.64 15.03 -11.69
C SER A 35 -10.82 14.42 -12.83
N ASN A 36 -9.52 14.74 -12.91
CA ASN A 36 -8.61 14.10 -13.84
C ASN A 36 -8.38 12.63 -13.43
N PRO A 37 -8.55 11.63 -14.31
CA PRO A 37 -8.41 10.23 -13.89
C PRO A 37 -6.95 9.82 -13.60
N ARG A 38 -5.95 10.53 -14.13
CA ARG A 38 -4.56 10.09 -14.02
C ARG A 38 -3.97 10.41 -12.64
N LEU A 39 -3.95 9.40 -11.76
CA LEU A 39 -3.51 9.52 -10.36
C LEU A 39 -2.04 9.91 -10.23
N ASN A 40 -1.14 9.21 -10.92
CA ASN A 40 0.30 9.56 -10.90
C ASN A 40 0.61 10.91 -11.55
N GLY A 41 -0.37 11.63 -12.11
CA GLY A 41 -0.23 13.02 -12.55
C GLY A 41 -0.67 14.05 -11.49
N LYS A 42 -1.25 13.62 -10.38
CA LYS A 42 -1.75 14.48 -9.29
C LYS A 42 -0.70 14.67 -8.21
N LEU A 43 -0.68 15.85 -7.61
CA LEU A 43 0.21 16.18 -6.49
C LEU A 43 -0.56 16.98 -5.44
N PHE A 44 -0.64 16.45 -4.22
CA PHE A 44 -1.30 17.08 -3.09
C PHE A 44 -0.31 17.25 -1.94
N PRO A 45 -0.05 18.49 -1.47
CA PRO A 45 0.59 18.70 -0.18
C PRO A 45 -0.15 17.93 0.92
N TYR A 46 0.58 17.36 1.88
CA TYR A 46 -0.02 16.49 2.90
C TYR A 46 -1.08 17.22 3.75
N ASP A 47 -0.90 18.52 3.99
CA ASP A 47 -1.83 19.40 4.70
C ASP A 47 -3.01 19.89 3.83
N GLN A 48 -3.04 19.54 2.54
CA GLN A 48 -4.04 19.95 1.56
C GLN A 48 -4.63 18.77 0.79
N ILE A 49 -4.65 17.59 1.42
CA ILE A 49 -5.25 16.38 0.83
C ILE A 49 -6.76 16.58 0.66
N PRO A 50 -7.32 16.33 -0.54
CA PRO A 50 -8.77 16.38 -0.75
C PRO A 50 -9.46 15.19 -0.06
N TYR A 51 -10.77 15.30 0.21
CA TYR A 51 -11.53 14.17 0.77
C TYR A 51 -11.43 12.91 -0.10
N GLN A 52 -11.45 13.06 -1.42
CA GLN A 52 -11.17 12.01 -2.40
C GLN A 52 -10.22 12.56 -3.46
N ALA A 53 -9.14 11.84 -3.73
CA ALA A 53 -8.19 12.16 -4.79
C ALA A 53 -8.77 11.90 -6.19
N ASP A 54 -9.76 11.01 -6.32
CA ASP A 54 -10.46 10.72 -7.57
C ASP A 54 -11.96 11.04 -7.47
N THR A 55 -12.37 12.07 -8.19
CA THR A 55 -13.77 12.46 -8.41
C THR A 55 -14.15 12.37 -9.89
N SER A 56 -13.37 11.61 -10.66
CA SER A 56 -13.55 11.51 -12.11
C SER A 56 -14.94 10.95 -12.43
N PRO A 57 -15.63 11.49 -13.45
CA PRO A 57 -16.97 11.05 -13.79
C PRO A 57 -16.95 9.60 -14.28
N PRO A 58 -18.04 8.84 -14.07
CA PRO A 58 -18.20 7.53 -14.68
C PRO A 58 -17.96 7.57 -16.19
N THR A 59 -17.35 6.51 -16.72
CA THR A 59 -17.01 6.40 -18.14
C THR A 59 -17.46 5.05 -18.69
N THR A 60 -17.65 4.98 -20.00
CA THR A 60 -17.98 3.75 -20.73
C THR A 60 -16.75 2.90 -21.04
N ASN A 61 -15.56 3.30 -20.58
CA ASN A 61 -14.35 2.50 -20.75
C ASN A 61 -14.54 1.14 -20.04
N PRO A 62 -14.37 0.00 -20.73
CA PRO A 62 -14.58 -1.33 -20.15
C PRO A 62 -13.67 -1.63 -18.95
N ILE A 63 -12.57 -0.90 -18.77
CA ILE A 63 -11.64 -1.07 -17.63
C ILE A 63 -12.00 -0.17 -16.43
N TYR A 64 -13.10 0.58 -16.48
CA TYR A 64 -13.56 1.42 -15.38
C TYR A 64 -14.01 0.59 -14.16
N ARG A 65 -13.42 0.88 -13.00
CA ARG A 65 -13.64 0.11 -11.75
C ARG A 65 -14.61 0.77 -10.76
N GLY A 66 -15.32 1.82 -11.15
CA GLY A 66 -16.19 2.57 -10.26
C GLY A 66 -15.53 3.80 -9.63
N PRO A 67 -16.26 4.55 -8.78
CA PRO A 67 -15.71 5.69 -8.04
C PRO A 67 -14.72 5.23 -6.97
N GLN A 68 -13.96 6.18 -6.43
CA GLN A 68 -13.15 5.94 -5.23
C GLN A 68 -14.04 5.44 -4.07
N ALA A 69 -13.66 4.32 -3.44
CA ALA A 69 -14.47 3.67 -2.41
C ALA A 69 -14.41 4.37 -1.04
N GLY A 70 -13.24 4.89 -0.68
CA GLY A 70 -12.95 5.50 0.61
C GLY A 70 -12.64 7.00 0.52
N TYR A 71 -11.80 7.47 1.43
CA TYR A 71 -11.38 8.87 1.54
C TYR A 71 -9.88 9.00 1.83
N ASN A 72 -9.30 10.16 1.53
CA ASN A 72 -7.88 10.44 1.76
C ASN A 72 -7.60 11.34 2.97
N VAL A 73 -8.61 12.05 3.50
CA VAL A 73 -8.50 12.81 4.75
C VAL A 73 -8.62 11.85 5.92
N CYS A 74 -7.49 11.34 6.40
CA CYS A 74 -7.41 10.38 7.48
C CYS A 74 -6.88 11.04 8.76
N ASN A 75 -7.65 11.01 9.83
CA ASN A 75 -7.31 11.59 11.14
C ASN A 75 -8.01 10.82 12.28
N ASP A 76 -7.92 11.31 13.50
CA ASP A 76 -8.51 10.66 14.68
C ASP A 76 -10.02 10.38 14.57
N THR A 77 -10.76 11.17 13.77
CA THR A 77 -12.21 10.96 13.56
C THR A 77 -12.52 9.84 12.57
N THR A 78 -11.53 9.42 11.78
CA THR A 78 -11.64 8.34 10.80
C THR A 78 -10.94 7.06 11.24
N ALA A 79 -10.23 7.10 12.37
CA ALA A 79 -9.48 5.97 12.91
C ALA A 79 -10.40 4.84 13.37
N GLY A 80 -9.88 3.62 13.32
CA GLY A 80 -10.52 2.43 13.89
C GLY A 80 -10.87 1.34 12.87
N PRO A 81 -11.44 0.21 13.32
CA PRO A 81 -11.62 -0.98 12.48
C PRO A 81 -12.50 -0.77 11.24
N GLY A 82 -13.39 0.23 11.28
CA GLY A 82 -14.26 0.60 10.16
C GLY A 82 -13.69 1.68 9.24
N SER A 83 -12.43 2.11 9.44
CA SER A 83 -11.82 3.15 8.62
C SER A 83 -11.83 2.77 7.14
N MET A 84 -12.14 3.77 6.30
CA MET A 84 -12.08 3.70 4.84
C MET A 84 -10.95 4.60 4.31
N CYS A 85 -9.92 4.84 5.13
CA CYS A 85 -8.75 5.60 4.72
C CYS A 85 -8.06 4.95 3.51
N GLN A 86 -7.77 5.74 2.48
CA GLN A 86 -7.04 5.34 1.27
C GLN A 86 -5.75 6.15 1.09
N THR A 87 -5.14 6.52 2.21
CA THR A 87 -3.83 7.16 2.28
C THR A 87 -2.91 6.30 3.12
N VAL A 88 -1.74 5.95 2.59
CA VAL A 88 -0.72 5.15 3.28
C VAL A 88 0.54 5.97 3.50
N ILE A 89 1.22 5.70 4.60
CA ILE A 89 2.46 6.38 5.01
C ILE A 89 3.55 5.33 5.20
N VAL A 90 4.80 5.65 4.82
CA VAL A 90 5.97 4.81 5.11
C VAL A 90 7.09 5.73 5.59
N ASN A 91 7.35 5.73 6.90
CA ASN A 91 8.40 6.54 7.50
C ASN A 91 9.54 5.69 8.06
N SER A 92 9.23 4.55 8.66
CA SER A 92 10.24 3.69 9.28
C SER A 92 9.71 2.27 9.47
N ILE A 93 10.53 1.41 10.06
CA ILE A 93 10.08 0.08 10.50
C ILE A 93 8.96 0.15 11.55
N GLU A 94 8.91 1.21 12.36
CA GLU A 94 7.89 1.37 13.39
C GLU A 94 6.62 2.04 12.86
N ASP A 95 6.77 2.82 11.78
CA ASP A 95 5.76 3.75 11.32
C ASP A 95 5.53 3.59 9.82
N PHE A 96 4.63 2.67 9.47
CA PHE A 96 4.20 2.46 8.11
C PHE A 96 2.76 1.94 8.04
N CYS A 97 2.16 2.04 6.86
CA CYS A 97 0.87 1.47 6.52
C CYS A 97 0.99 0.55 5.32
N LEU A 98 0.02 -0.34 5.16
CA LEU A 98 -0.19 -1.23 4.00
C LEU A 98 -1.61 -1.01 3.46
N PHE A 99 -1.79 -1.15 2.15
CA PHE A 99 -3.12 -1.30 1.57
C PHE A 99 -3.56 -2.75 1.63
N ALA A 100 -4.76 -3.00 2.14
CA ALA A 100 -5.35 -4.33 2.13
C ALA A 100 -6.87 -4.27 1.97
N PRO A 101 -7.54 -5.38 1.58
CA PRO A 101 -8.97 -5.39 1.33
C PRO A 101 -9.80 -4.79 2.48
N ASN A 102 -10.80 -3.99 2.12
CA ASN A 102 -11.76 -3.46 3.10
C ASN A 102 -12.50 -4.57 3.85
N LYS A 103 -12.81 -5.66 3.15
CA LYS A 103 -13.42 -6.90 3.68
C LYS A 103 -12.60 -8.10 3.23
N LEU A 104 -12.71 -9.20 3.96
CA LEU A 104 -12.03 -10.45 3.64
C LEU A 104 -12.23 -10.83 2.17
N SER A 105 -11.16 -10.78 1.39
CA SER A 105 -11.19 -11.01 -0.07
C SER A 105 -9.81 -11.45 -0.58
N ASP A 106 -9.80 -12.05 -1.76
CA ASP A 106 -8.60 -12.14 -2.59
C ASP A 106 -8.22 -10.70 -3.06
N VAL A 107 -6.92 -10.37 -3.08
CA VAL A 107 -6.37 -9.03 -3.40
C VAL A 107 -6.80 -8.60 -4.79
N GLY A 108 -6.61 -9.46 -5.79
CA GLY A 108 -6.98 -9.16 -7.19
C GLY A 108 -8.48 -8.88 -7.38
N SER A 109 -9.35 -9.37 -6.49
CA SER A 109 -10.80 -9.05 -6.53
C SER A 109 -11.14 -7.74 -5.81
N ALA A 110 -10.27 -7.30 -4.89
CA ALA A 110 -10.47 -6.16 -4.01
C ALA A 110 -9.69 -4.91 -4.43
N GLU A 111 -8.91 -4.93 -5.52
CA GLU A 111 -8.01 -3.84 -5.95
C GLU A 111 -8.65 -2.44 -5.99
N HIS A 112 -9.98 -2.34 -6.17
CA HIS A 112 -10.70 -1.07 -6.15
C HIS A 112 -11.23 -0.66 -4.76
N ASP A 113 -11.33 -1.60 -3.81
CA ASP A 113 -11.86 -1.47 -2.44
C ASP A 113 -10.83 -1.99 -1.41
N VAL A 114 -9.61 -1.47 -1.50
CA VAL A 114 -8.58 -1.61 -0.46
C VAL A 114 -8.43 -0.32 0.35
N VAL A 115 -8.03 -0.47 1.61
CA VAL A 115 -7.93 0.59 2.62
C VAL A 115 -6.62 0.44 3.40
N ALA A 116 -6.20 1.52 4.07
CA ALA A 116 -4.96 1.56 4.83
C ALA A 116 -5.06 0.83 6.18
N TRP A 117 -4.02 0.06 6.48
CA TRP A 117 -3.74 -0.58 7.77
C TRP A 117 -2.36 -0.13 8.24
N CYS A 118 -2.27 0.54 9.38
CA CYS A 118 -1.06 1.18 9.88
C CYS A 118 -0.54 0.55 11.17
N THR A 119 0.78 0.64 11.38
CA THR A 119 1.44 0.22 12.61
C THR A 119 1.21 1.19 13.77
N LYS A 120 1.03 2.49 13.47
CA LYS A 120 0.76 3.55 14.46
C LYS A 120 -0.70 4.05 14.38
N PRO A 121 -1.30 4.45 15.51
CA PRO A 121 -2.68 4.96 15.55
C PRO A 121 -2.82 6.41 15.02
N THR A 122 -1.71 7.06 14.67
CA THR A 122 -1.64 8.49 14.35
C THR A 122 -2.06 8.85 12.93
N HIS A 123 -2.40 7.85 12.10
CA HIS A 123 -2.67 8.02 10.66
C HIS A 123 -4.14 7.94 10.29
N GLY A 124 -5.04 7.88 11.27
CA GLY A 124 -6.48 7.90 11.04
C GLY A 124 -7.03 6.70 10.26
N ALA A 125 -6.27 5.60 10.21
CA ALA A 125 -6.56 4.38 9.47
C ALA A 125 -6.86 3.21 10.41
N ARG A 126 -6.93 1.99 9.87
CA ARG A 126 -7.01 0.76 10.68
C ARG A 126 -5.65 0.49 11.31
N LEU A 127 -5.63 -0.18 12.46
CA LEU A 127 -4.39 -0.65 13.06
C LEU A 127 -4.09 -2.08 12.61
N ILE A 128 -2.85 -2.34 12.21
CA ILE A 128 -2.35 -3.70 11.99
C ILE A 128 -2.36 -4.43 13.34
N PRO A 129 -3.11 -5.54 13.49
CA PRO A 129 -3.19 -6.24 14.76
C PRO A 129 -1.82 -6.78 15.22
N GLU A 130 -1.60 -6.85 16.52
CA GLU A 130 -0.39 -7.42 17.10
C GLU A 130 -0.14 -8.86 16.62
N GLY A 131 1.12 -9.19 16.35
CA GLY A 131 1.52 -10.52 15.89
C GLY A 131 1.13 -10.86 14.45
N THR A 132 0.62 -9.88 13.70
CA THR A 132 0.33 -9.97 12.26
C THR A 132 1.62 -9.94 11.44
N LEU A 133 2.55 -9.05 11.77
CA LEU A 133 3.85 -8.94 11.10
C LEU A 133 4.85 -9.85 11.79
N THR A 134 5.44 -10.79 11.04
CA THR A 134 6.38 -11.78 11.59
C THR A 134 7.84 -11.48 11.25
N GLY A 135 8.08 -10.66 10.23
CA GLY A 135 9.39 -10.07 9.93
C GLY A 135 9.21 -8.81 9.09
N VAL A 136 10.07 -7.80 9.29
CA VAL A 136 10.00 -6.53 8.55
C VAL A 136 11.41 -6.02 8.26
N GLN A 137 11.65 -5.58 7.03
CA GLN A 137 12.83 -4.85 6.63
C GLN A 137 12.42 -3.50 6.03
N PHE A 138 12.84 -2.42 6.67
CA PHE A 138 12.77 -1.07 6.12
C PHE A 138 14.10 -0.73 5.44
N LEU A 139 14.03 -0.18 4.22
CA LEU A 139 15.18 0.20 3.41
C LEU A 139 15.09 1.69 3.05
N ARG A 140 16.18 2.41 3.24
CA ARG A 140 16.39 3.75 2.69
C ARG A 140 17.42 3.69 1.57
N ALA A 141 17.01 4.01 0.36
CA ALA A 141 17.88 4.07 -0.81
C ALA A 141 17.99 5.52 -1.33
N PRO A 142 19.00 5.85 -2.15
CA PRO A 142 19.15 7.18 -2.73
C PRO A 142 17.95 7.67 -3.55
N SER A 143 17.14 6.77 -4.11
CA SER A 143 15.98 7.09 -4.96
C SER A 143 14.62 6.69 -4.39
N TYR A 144 14.56 5.96 -3.27
CA TYR A 144 13.30 5.44 -2.73
C TYR A 144 13.39 5.04 -1.26
N VAL A 145 12.23 4.83 -0.64
CA VAL A 145 12.09 4.05 0.60
C VAL A 145 11.27 2.79 0.32
N ALA A 146 11.54 1.71 1.04
CA ALA A 146 10.80 0.47 0.91
C ALA A 146 10.57 -0.22 2.25
N VAL A 147 9.43 -0.90 2.37
CA VAL A 147 9.13 -1.82 3.47
C VAL A 147 8.83 -3.18 2.88
N ILE A 148 9.44 -4.21 3.42
CA ILE A 148 9.27 -5.59 2.99
C ILE A 148 9.01 -6.41 4.24
N GLY A 149 8.16 -7.44 4.18
CA GLY A 149 7.97 -8.28 5.35
C GLY A 149 7.17 -9.56 5.11
N PHE A 150 7.11 -10.34 6.18
CA PHE A 150 6.24 -11.50 6.30
C PHE A 150 5.04 -11.15 7.17
N ILE A 151 3.87 -11.67 6.78
CA ILE A 151 2.59 -11.28 7.36
C ILE A 151 1.62 -12.45 7.45
N LYS A 152 0.86 -12.53 8.54
CA LYS A 152 -0.36 -13.33 8.65
C LYS A 152 -1.50 -12.59 7.97
N GLN A 153 -1.58 -12.75 6.66
CA GLN A 153 -2.36 -11.90 5.77
C GLN A 153 -3.88 -11.86 6.11
N GLU A 154 -4.41 -12.95 6.69
CA GLU A 154 -5.80 -13.02 7.14
C GLU A 154 -6.16 -12.00 8.23
N ASN A 155 -5.18 -11.51 8.98
CA ASN A 155 -5.40 -10.53 10.05
C ASN A 155 -5.72 -9.12 9.51
N ILE A 156 -5.47 -8.86 8.22
CA ILE A 156 -5.78 -7.59 7.56
C ILE A 156 -6.65 -7.81 6.31
N ASN A 157 -7.56 -8.78 6.39
CA ASN A 157 -8.57 -9.10 5.37
C ASN A 157 -8.04 -9.64 4.03
N VAL A 158 -6.78 -10.04 3.93
CA VAL A 158 -6.33 -10.81 2.77
C VAL A 158 -6.69 -12.27 3.00
N LYS A 159 -7.45 -12.88 2.09
CA LYS A 159 -7.94 -14.24 2.26
C LYS A 159 -6.78 -15.24 2.39
N LYS A 160 -6.92 -16.21 3.29
CA LYS A 160 -5.92 -17.27 3.48
C LYS A 160 -5.67 -18.03 2.17
N GLY A 161 -4.40 -18.19 1.81
CA GLY A 161 -3.98 -18.91 0.61
C GLY A 161 -4.09 -18.11 -0.67
N ASP A 162 -4.51 -16.84 -0.60
CA ASP A 162 -4.42 -15.93 -1.73
C ASP A 162 -2.95 -15.69 -2.11
N GLY A 163 -2.66 -15.85 -3.40
CA GLY A 163 -1.34 -15.66 -3.99
C GLY A 163 -0.88 -14.21 -4.02
N GLY A 164 -1.84 -13.28 -3.95
CA GLY A 164 -1.62 -11.84 -3.91
C GLY A 164 -1.85 -11.12 -5.23
N GLY A 165 -1.52 -9.84 -5.24
CA GLY A 165 -1.60 -8.96 -6.42
C GLY A 165 -0.76 -7.69 -6.23
N GLU A 166 -0.67 -6.88 -7.29
CA GLU A 166 -0.10 -5.54 -7.24
C GLU A 166 -1.18 -4.51 -6.90
N LEU A 167 -0.81 -3.54 -6.08
CA LEU A 167 -1.52 -2.31 -5.79
C LEU A 167 -0.57 -1.15 -6.13
N ASP A 168 -0.97 -0.20 -6.96
CA ASP A 168 -0.04 0.80 -7.47
C ASP A 168 -0.70 2.15 -7.84
N SER A 169 0.16 3.11 -8.14
CA SER A 169 -0.21 4.49 -8.50
C SER A 169 -0.81 4.68 -9.90
N GLY A 170 -0.79 3.64 -10.73
CA GLY A 170 -1.30 3.61 -12.10
C GLY A 170 -2.63 2.88 -12.18
N GLY A 171 -2.63 1.57 -11.94
CA GLY A 171 -3.75 0.68 -12.21
C GLY A 171 -4.16 0.66 -13.70
N GLN A 172 -5.04 -0.28 -14.06
CA GLN A 172 -5.44 -0.48 -15.46
C GLN A 172 -6.20 0.71 -16.10
N ASP A 173 -6.84 1.57 -15.30
CA ASP A 173 -7.59 2.76 -15.75
C ASP A 173 -6.88 4.10 -15.44
N LEU A 174 -5.58 4.05 -15.06
CA LEU A 174 -4.73 5.19 -14.67
C LEU A 174 -5.09 5.86 -13.33
N ARG A 175 -6.07 5.33 -12.59
CA ARG A 175 -6.61 5.92 -11.35
C ARG A 175 -6.04 5.31 -10.07
N GLY A 176 -5.12 4.35 -10.19
CA GLY A 176 -4.49 3.58 -9.11
C GLY A 176 -5.38 2.45 -8.56
N ASN A 177 -4.80 1.50 -7.84
CA ASN A 177 -5.43 0.35 -7.20
C ASN A 177 -4.93 0.34 -5.75
N PRO A 178 -5.59 1.03 -4.80
CA PRO A 178 -6.96 1.54 -4.88
C PRO A 178 -7.11 2.78 -5.76
N VAL A 179 -8.31 2.96 -6.30
CA VAL A 179 -8.69 4.19 -7.00
C VAL A 179 -8.51 5.36 -6.05
N GLY A 180 -7.66 6.33 -6.40
CA GLY A 180 -7.35 7.48 -5.54
C GLY A 180 -6.44 7.18 -4.34
N GLY A 181 -5.73 6.04 -4.35
CA GLY A 181 -4.75 5.69 -3.31
C GLY A 181 -3.58 6.66 -3.26
N LEU A 182 -3.37 7.33 -2.13
CA LEU A 182 -2.25 8.25 -1.94
C LEU A 182 -1.16 7.63 -1.06
N ALA A 183 0.11 7.89 -1.38
CA ALA A 183 1.26 7.41 -0.64
C ALA A 183 2.18 8.56 -0.23
N TYR A 184 2.58 8.58 1.04
CA TYR A 184 3.43 9.62 1.61
C TYR A 184 4.58 9.06 2.44
N SER A 185 5.65 9.85 2.57
CA SER A 185 6.77 9.56 3.44
C SER A 185 7.50 10.84 3.84
N GLU A 186 7.99 10.87 5.07
CA GLU A 186 8.95 11.89 5.56
C GLU A 186 10.39 11.57 5.18
N ASN A 187 10.63 10.40 4.58
CA ASN A 187 11.97 9.88 4.31
C ASN A 187 12.28 9.79 2.81
N LEU A 188 11.48 10.44 1.95
CA LEU A 188 11.83 10.56 0.55
C LEU A 188 13.15 11.35 0.39
N PRO A 189 14.13 10.84 -0.38
CA PRO A 189 15.48 11.39 -0.48
C PRO A 189 15.59 12.89 -0.79
N SER A 190 14.70 13.46 -1.61
CA SER A 190 14.75 14.87 -2.01
C SER A 190 14.14 15.82 -0.98
N THR A 191 13.40 15.31 -0.01
CA THR A 191 12.65 16.08 0.99
C THR A 191 12.71 15.45 2.40
N PRO A 192 13.92 15.15 2.92
CA PRO A 192 14.05 14.46 4.20
C PRO A 192 13.45 15.30 5.35
N GLY A 193 12.66 14.63 6.20
CA GLY A 193 11.95 15.24 7.32
C GLY A 193 10.68 16.02 6.93
N THR A 194 10.29 16.00 5.65
CA THR A 194 9.07 16.65 5.16
C THR A 194 8.14 15.61 4.58
N MET A 195 6.92 15.50 5.12
CA MET A 195 5.90 14.57 4.62
C MET A 195 5.57 14.90 3.16
N THR A 196 6.02 14.03 2.25
CA THR A 196 5.99 14.28 0.80
C THR A 196 5.33 13.11 0.09
N GLN A 197 4.53 13.43 -0.93
CA GLN A 197 3.84 12.43 -1.73
C GLN A 197 4.84 11.68 -2.62
N SER A 198 4.79 10.36 -2.60
CA SER A 198 5.36 9.55 -3.68
C SER A 198 4.26 9.33 -4.72
N ARG A 199 4.43 9.83 -5.95
CA ARG A 199 3.44 9.63 -7.03
C ARG A 199 3.66 8.35 -7.81
N ILE A 200 4.81 7.70 -7.64
CA ILE A 200 5.12 6.41 -8.25
C ILE A 200 5.50 5.46 -7.14
N TRP A 201 4.55 4.57 -6.85
CA TRP A 201 4.65 3.56 -5.82
C TRP A 201 3.98 2.28 -6.29
N HIS A 202 4.39 1.17 -5.67
CA HIS A 202 3.71 -0.11 -5.75
C HIS A 202 3.77 -0.81 -4.40
N GLU A 203 2.79 -1.66 -4.16
CA GLU A 203 2.68 -2.63 -3.08
C GLU A 203 2.30 -3.98 -3.68
N PHE A 204 3.00 -5.03 -3.29
CA PHE A 204 2.58 -6.39 -3.52
C PHE A 204 2.25 -7.02 -2.17
N ILE A 205 1.10 -7.68 -2.08
CA ILE A 205 0.66 -8.33 -0.84
C ILE A 205 -0.07 -9.64 -1.14
N GLY A 206 0.24 -10.68 -0.36
CA GLY A 206 -0.28 -12.04 -0.51
C GLY A 206 0.82 -13.08 -0.32
N SER A 207 0.51 -14.37 -0.42
CA SER A 207 1.47 -15.46 -0.15
C SER A 207 2.23 -15.33 1.20
N ASN A 208 1.55 -14.77 2.22
CA ASN A 208 2.06 -14.43 3.55
C ASN A 208 3.26 -13.48 3.56
N MET A 209 3.39 -12.64 2.53
CA MET A 209 4.39 -11.59 2.45
C MET A 209 3.81 -10.29 1.91
N PHE A 210 4.56 -9.22 2.10
CA PHE A 210 4.32 -7.97 1.41
C PHE A 210 5.64 -7.29 1.08
N CYS A 211 5.58 -6.40 0.11
CA CYS A 211 6.65 -5.45 -0.16
C CYS A 211 6.04 -4.20 -0.78
N MET A 212 6.54 -3.05 -0.38
CA MET A 212 6.10 -1.76 -0.85
C MET A 212 7.31 -0.87 -1.09
N LYS A 213 7.25 -0.06 -2.14
CA LYS A 213 8.32 0.87 -2.50
C LYS A 213 7.76 2.19 -2.99
N TYR A 214 8.24 3.28 -2.39
CA TYR A 214 7.87 4.65 -2.71
C TYR A 214 9.06 5.34 -3.36
N CYS A 215 8.97 5.63 -4.65
CA CYS A 215 10.02 6.34 -5.35
C CYS A 215 9.89 7.83 -5.15
N ASP A 216 11.04 8.49 -5.04
CA ASP A 216 11.12 9.93 -5.10
C ASP A 216 10.84 10.41 -6.52
N ASP A 217 9.97 11.40 -6.65
CA ASP A 217 9.64 12.02 -7.94
C ASP A 217 10.84 12.66 -8.64
N LYS A 218 11.88 13.03 -7.89
CA LYS A 218 13.12 13.62 -8.39
C LYS A 218 14.16 12.57 -8.75
N ALA A 219 13.93 11.29 -8.48
CA ALA A 219 14.82 10.23 -8.90
C ALA A 219 14.90 10.19 -10.44
N PRO A 220 16.11 10.17 -11.04
CA PRO A 220 16.29 10.19 -12.49
C PRO A 220 15.56 9.05 -13.23
N ASN A 221 15.29 7.94 -12.53
CA ASN A 221 14.59 6.78 -13.06
C ASN A 221 13.49 6.25 -12.13
N ALA A 222 12.72 7.15 -11.50
CA ALA A 222 11.61 6.75 -10.64
C ALA A 222 10.68 5.72 -11.32
N SER A 223 10.40 5.86 -12.62
CA SER A 223 9.51 4.97 -13.37
C SER A 223 10.06 3.56 -13.58
N GLY A 224 11.38 3.40 -13.65
CA GLY A 224 12.00 2.09 -13.80
C GLY A 224 12.29 1.41 -12.47
N ILE A 225 12.62 2.20 -11.45
CA ILE A 225 12.86 1.69 -10.09
C ILE A 225 11.51 1.28 -9.46
N CYS A 226 10.48 2.11 -9.53
CA CYS A 226 9.12 1.78 -9.10
C CYS A 226 8.23 1.44 -10.30
N ARG A 227 8.73 0.57 -11.20
CA ARG A 227 7.92 0.07 -12.31
C ARG A 227 6.68 -0.62 -11.75
N HIS A 228 5.53 -0.29 -12.32
CA HIS A 228 4.21 -0.76 -11.90
C HIS A 228 3.44 -1.39 -13.09
N THR A 229 4.20 -2.03 -13.99
CA THR A 229 3.68 -2.70 -15.20
C THR A 229 4.06 -4.18 -15.25
N LEU A 230 4.58 -4.69 -14.13
CA LEU A 230 5.03 -6.06 -13.95
C LEU A 230 4.27 -6.69 -12.78
N ASP A 231 2.96 -6.68 -12.93
CA ASP A 231 1.99 -6.92 -11.86
C ASP A 231 1.93 -8.38 -11.40
N THR A 232 2.55 -9.30 -12.17
CA THR A 232 2.48 -10.75 -11.94
C THR A 232 3.76 -11.36 -11.39
N ILE A 233 4.85 -10.60 -11.25
CA ILE A 233 6.17 -11.15 -10.86
C ILE A 233 6.52 -11.00 -9.38
N GLY A 234 5.66 -10.32 -8.61
CA GLY A 234 5.68 -10.30 -7.14
C GLY A 234 6.89 -9.63 -6.51
N CYS A 235 7.04 -9.86 -5.20
CA CYS A 235 7.97 -9.12 -4.35
C CYS A 235 9.45 -9.32 -4.67
N PHE A 236 9.89 -10.56 -4.92
CA PHE A 236 11.30 -10.89 -5.17
C PHE A 236 11.88 -10.25 -6.43
N ALA A 237 11.04 -9.82 -7.37
CA ALA A 237 11.48 -9.10 -8.55
C ALA A 237 11.28 -7.58 -8.41
N ASN A 238 10.15 -7.14 -7.85
CA ASN A 238 9.80 -5.73 -7.77
C ASN A 238 10.53 -4.97 -6.66
N VAL A 239 10.73 -5.59 -5.49
CA VAL A 239 11.40 -4.98 -4.34
C VAL A 239 12.43 -5.96 -3.77
N ARG A 240 13.67 -5.87 -4.23
CA ARG A 240 14.72 -6.80 -3.82
C ARG A 240 15.29 -6.43 -2.45
N ALA A 241 15.35 -7.43 -1.57
CA ALA A 241 15.75 -7.32 -0.18
C ALA A 241 16.20 -8.70 0.34
N THR A 242 16.53 -8.81 1.63
CA THR A 242 17.04 -10.07 2.21
C THR A 242 15.92 -11.07 2.56
N TYR A 243 14.68 -10.61 2.71
CA TYR A 243 13.49 -11.42 3.05
C TYR A 243 13.73 -12.45 4.17
N ARG A 244 13.72 -11.99 5.42
CA ARG A 244 13.95 -12.85 6.59
C ARG A 244 12.76 -12.81 7.54
N ASP A 245 12.15 -13.97 7.76
CA ASP A 245 11.11 -14.13 8.78
C ASP A 245 11.73 -14.07 10.19
N ASN A 246 10.95 -13.61 11.17
CA ASN A 246 11.38 -13.38 12.57
C ASN A 246 12.57 -12.42 12.72
N VAL A 247 12.79 -11.55 11.73
CA VAL A 247 13.86 -10.56 11.70
C VAL A 247 13.26 -9.19 11.41
N PHE A 248 13.67 -8.20 12.20
CA PHE A 248 13.21 -6.82 12.11
C PHE A 248 14.43 -5.91 11.89
N LEU A 249 14.53 -5.29 10.72
CA LEU A 249 15.70 -4.53 10.29
C LEU A 249 15.32 -3.18 9.71
N SER A 250 16.09 -2.15 10.04
CA SER A 250 16.14 -0.89 9.30
C SER A 250 17.55 -0.75 8.73
N CYS A 251 17.69 -0.62 7.42
CA CYS A 251 18.98 -0.52 6.75
C CYS A 251 19.01 0.64 5.76
N ASP A 252 20.21 1.14 5.50
CA ASP A 252 20.48 1.87 4.28
C ASP A 252 20.71 0.86 3.14
N SER A 253 20.39 1.24 1.91
CA SER A 253 20.46 0.40 0.72
C SER A 253 21.05 1.18 -0.45
N GLU A 254 21.73 0.50 -1.35
CA GLU A 254 21.91 1.02 -2.70
C GLU A 254 20.58 1.06 -3.45
N ASP A 255 20.52 1.83 -4.54
CA ASP A 255 19.37 1.78 -5.43
C ASP A 255 19.31 0.43 -6.12
N GLN A 256 18.15 -0.23 -6.05
CA GLN A 256 17.83 -1.28 -6.99
C GLN A 256 17.90 -0.75 -8.43
N GLY A 257 18.49 -1.53 -9.33
CA GLY A 257 18.35 -1.30 -10.77
C GLY A 257 16.87 -1.33 -11.21
N PRO A 258 16.58 -0.97 -12.48
CA PRO A 258 15.24 -1.09 -13.03
C PRO A 258 14.66 -2.50 -12.81
N VAL A 259 13.36 -2.58 -12.53
CA VAL A 259 12.70 -3.88 -12.31
C VAL A 259 12.72 -4.68 -13.62
N GLU A 260 13.36 -5.84 -13.61
CA GLU A 260 13.49 -6.71 -14.79
C GLU A 260 13.31 -8.18 -14.41
N VAL A 261 12.60 -8.93 -15.25
CA VAL A 261 12.37 -10.37 -15.07
C VAL A 261 13.68 -11.13 -15.22
N GLY A 262 13.95 -12.04 -14.28
CA GLY A 262 15.13 -12.92 -14.32
C GLY A 262 16.41 -12.31 -13.73
N VAL A 263 16.40 -11.05 -13.31
CA VAL A 263 17.50 -10.46 -12.53
C VAL A 263 17.29 -10.80 -11.05
N THR A 264 18.33 -11.27 -10.36
CA THR A 264 18.22 -11.77 -8.97
C THR A 264 19.07 -11.01 -7.96
N ASP A 265 19.97 -10.13 -8.40
CA ASP A 265 20.89 -9.44 -7.49
C ASP A 265 20.16 -8.42 -6.63
N ALA A 266 20.16 -8.64 -5.31
CA ALA A 266 19.62 -7.67 -4.36
C ALA A 266 20.59 -6.49 -4.20
N PRO A 267 20.08 -5.25 -4.05
CA PRO A 267 20.93 -4.11 -3.76
C PRO A 267 21.67 -4.32 -2.44
N GLN A 268 22.91 -3.84 -2.37
CA GLN A 268 23.70 -4.00 -1.15
C GLN A 268 23.07 -3.18 -0.02
N SER A 269 22.81 -3.84 1.11
CA SER A 269 22.37 -3.16 2.34
C SER A 269 23.54 -2.85 3.26
N SER A 270 23.45 -1.76 4.01
CA SER A 270 24.46 -1.31 4.97
C SER A 270 23.79 -0.60 6.17
N GLN A 271 24.57 -0.26 7.21
CA GLN A 271 24.09 0.47 8.40
C GLN A 271 22.81 -0.12 9.03
N CYS A 272 22.70 -1.46 9.03
CA CYS A 272 21.51 -2.14 9.50
C CYS A 272 21.39 -2.10 11.03
N THR A 273 20.25 -1.61 11.51
CA THR A 273 19.83 -1.69 12.92
C THR A 273 18.80 -2.80 13.08
N THR A 274 18.99 -3.65 14.11
CA THR A 274 18.05 -4.72 14.44
C THR A 274 17.08 -4.27 15.52
N PHE A 275 15.81 -4.64 15.35
CA PHE A 275 14.73 -4.35 16.29
C PHE A 275 14.11 -5.65 16.80
N THR A 276 13.29 -5.52 17.83
CA THR A 276 12.34 -6.58 18.21
C THR A 276 10.96 -6.20 17.68
N SER A 277 10.07 -7.16 17.48
CA SER A 277 8.71 -6.90 16.97
C SER A 277 7.93 -5.90 17.84
N SER A 278 8.29 -5.73 19.12
CA SER A 278 7.60 -4.83 20.04
C SER A 278 7.66 -3.36 19.61
N VAL A 279 8.67 -2.92 18.85
CA VAL A 279 8.76 -1.51 18.42
C VAL A 279 7.63 -1.11 17.48
N ILE A 280 7.09 -2.08 16.73
CA ILE A 280 5.93 -1.89 15.86
C ILE A 280 4.66 -1.71 16.69
N TYR A 281 4.54 -2.43 17.80
CA TYR A 281 3.31 -2.52 18.61
C TYR A 281 3.37 -1.76 19.94
N ALA A 282 4.44 -1.04 20.22
CA ALA A 282 4.72 -0.37 21.49
C ALA A 282 3.69 0.71 21.91
N VAL A 283 2.70 1.01 21.07
CA VAL A 283 1.67 2.03 21.33
C VAL A 283 0.31 1.41 21.68
N SER A 284 0.16 0.08 21.71
CA SER A 284 -1.16 -0.56 21.89
C SER A 284 -1.69 -0.62 23.34
N THR A 285 -1.10 0.09 24.31
CA THR A 285 -1.51 0.04 25.73
C THR A 285 -2.47 1.15 26.19
N SER A 286 -3.15 1.87 25.30
CA SER A 286 -4.14 2.89 25.71
C SER A 286 -5.56 2.59 25.22
N THR A 287 -6.19 1.59 25.83
CA THR A 287 -7.66 1.60 26.03
C THR A 287 -8.00 1.01 27.40
N THR A 288 -7.58 1.70 28.45
CA THR A 288 -8.29 1.60 29.73
C THR A 288 -9.36 2.68 29.71
N ALA A 289 -10.61 2.26 29.46
CA ALA A 289 -11.77 3.08 29.78
C ALA A 289 -11.76 3.33 31.29
N THR A 290 -11.25 4.49 31.71
CA THR A 290 -11.39 4.94 33.10
C THR A 290 -12.84 5.37 33.29
N ALA A 291 -13.68 4.42 33.71
CA ALA A 291 -14.96 4.72 34.31
C ALA A 291 -14.71 5.64 35.52
N THR A 292 -15.13 6.89 35.42
CA THR A 292 -15.05 7.86 36.51
C THR A 292 -16.16 7.54 37.52
N PRO A 293 -15.87 7.34 38.81
CA PRO A 293 -16.92 7.26 39.82
C PRO A 293 -17.41 8.67 40.12
N THR A 294 -18.65 8.99 39.76
CA THR A 294 -19.29 10.23 40.20
C THR A 294 -19.86 10.03 41.59
N ASP A 295 -19.10 10.46 42.60
CA ASP A 295 -19.60 10.61 43.96
C ASP A 295 -20.55 11.82 44.06
N THR A 296 -21.65 11.59 44.75
CA THR A 296 -22.77 12.52 44.97
C THR A 296 -22.48 13.44 46.18
N PRO A 297 -22.95 14.70 46.18
CA PRO A 297 -23.37 15.34 47.41
C PRO A 297 -24.88 15.63 47.40
N GLY A 298 -25.52 15.32 48.52
CA GLY A 298 -26.97 15.34 48.69
C GLY A 298 -27.63 16.72 48.65
N GLY A 299 -28.93 16.69 48.35
CA GLY A 299 -29.88 17.81 48.45
C GLY A 299 -31.31 17.29 48.29
N SER A 300 -32.16 17.63 49.24
CA SER A 300 -33.47 17.02 49.50
C SER A 300 -34.62 17.57 48.62
N GLN A 301 -35.58 16.69 48.34
CA GLN A 301 -37.05 16.89 48.25
C GLN A 301 -37.74 17.66 47.10
N SER A 302 -38.91 17.10 46.74
CA SER A 302 -40.04 17.62 45.91
C SER A 302 -39.88 17.42 44.40
N GLY A 303 -40.77 16.80 43.62
CA GLY A 303 -42.20 16.46 43.75
C GLY A 303 -42.81 16.47 42.33
N GLY A 304 -43.72 15.54 42.01
CA GLY A 304 -44.53 15.54 40.75
C GLY A 304 -43.99 14.60 39.66
N SER A 305 -44.48 13.37 39.46
CA SER A 305 -45.79 12.91 38.96
C SER A 305 -45.91 12.84 37.43
N SER A 306 -46.32 11.65 36.95
CA SER A 306 -46.98 11.31 35.67
C SER A 306 -46.07 11.31 34.42
N THR A 307 -46.15 10.41 33.44
CA THR A 307 -47.11 9.31 33.18
C THR A 307 -46.48 8.31 32.20
N THR A 308 -47.00 7.09 32.26
CA THR A 308 -46.83 5.88 31.44
C THR A 308 -47.13 6.01 29.94
N SER A 309 -46.46 5.19 29.12
CA SER A 309 -47.02 4.13 28.23
C SER A 309 -46.03 3.85 27.07
N GLY A 310 -45.46 2.64 26.96
CA GLY A 310 -45.96 1.51 26.17
C GLY A 310 -45.20 1.47 24.83
N GLY A 311 -44.35 0.51 24.45
CA GLY A 311 -44.42 -0.94 24.64
C GLY A 311 -45.03 -1.58 23.39
N SER A 312 -44.22 -1.95 22.38
CA SER A 312 -44.47 -3.09 21.47
C SER A 312 -43.39 -3.25 20.38
N ASN A 313 -42.76 -4.43 20.41
CA ASN A 313 -42.26 -5.20 19.26
C ASN A 313 -42.96 -6.58 19.37
N PRO A 314 -42.93 -7.54 18.43
CA PRO A 314 -42.43 -7.58 17.05
C PRO A 314 -43.46 -8.17 16.06
N SER A 315 -43.13 -8.28 14.76
CA SER A 315 -43.71 -9.35 13.93
C SER A 315 -42.84 -9.71 12.71
N GLN A 316 -42.49 -10.99 12.64
CA GLN A 316 -42.03 -11.72 11.46
C GLN A 316 -43.24 -12.19 10.65
N THR A 317 -43.12 -12.38 9.33
CA THR A 317 -43.44 -13.65 8.59
C THR A 317 -43.33 -13.48 7.05
N PRO A 318 -43.30 -14.57 6.24
CA PRO A 318 -42.32 -14.76 5.17
C PRO A 318 -42.94 -15.01 3.78
N GLY A 319 -42.06 -15.31 2.80
CA GLY A 319 -42.38 -15.92 1.51
C GLY A 319 -41.49 -15.31 0.42
N GLY A 320 -40.95 -16.00 -0.58
CA GLY A 320 -41.05 -17.36 -1.11
C GLY A 320 -40.16 -17.38 -2.36
N GLY A 321 -39.59 -18.53 -2.69
CA GLY A 321 -38.38 -18.66 -3.52
C GLY A 321 -38.50 -18.40 -5.03
N ALA A 322 -37.33 -18.40 -5.69
CA ALA A 322 -37.15 -18.91 -7.05
C ALA A 322 -35.67 -19.28 -7.26
N SER A 323 -35.44 -20.57 -7.50
CA SER A 323 -34.19 -21.16 -7.97
C SER A 323 -33.99 -20.81 -9.45
N MET A 324 -32.82 -20.28 -9.82
CA MET A 324 -32.36 -20.29 -11.20
C MET A 324 -30.93 -20.81 -11.26
N ARG A 325 -30.81 -22.05 -11.74
CA ARG A 325 -29.58 -22.59 -12.34
C ARG A 325 -29.24 -21.75 -13.58
N ALA A 326 -28.06 -21.15 -13.61
CA ALA A 326 -27.45 -20.70 -14.85
C ALA A 326 -26.27 -21.62 -15.17
N GLN A 327 -26.39 -22.31 -16.30
CA GLN A 327 -25.39 -23.19 -16.88
C GLN A 327 -24.25 -22.37 -17.47
N ALA A 328 -23.01 -22.75 -17.17
CA ALA A 328 -21.82 -22.25 -17.86
C ALA A 328 -21.67 -22.94 -19.23
N PRO A 329 -21.42 -22.21 -20.33
CA PRO A 329 -20.97 -22.83 -21.56
C PRO A 329 -19.47 -23.11 -21.49
N PHE A 330 -19.12 -24.39 -21.60
CA PHE A 330 -17.78 -24.86 -21.94
C PHE A 330 -17.36 -24.28 -23.30
N VAL A 331 -16.28 -23.51 -23.35
CA VAL A 331 -15.56 -23.22 -24.59
C VAL A 331 -14.27 -24.03 -24.56
N ALA A 332 -14.25 -25.10 -25.35
CA ALA A 332 -13.05 -25.88 -25.62
C ALA A 332 -12.15 -25.09 -26.57
N LEU A 333 -10.97 -24.65 -26.10
CA LEU A 333 -9.92 -24.12 -26.97
C LEU A 333 -9.12 -25.31 -27.54
N ALA A 334 -9.24 -25.52 -28.84
CA ALA A 334 -8.40 -26.44 -29.59
C ALA A 334 -6.98 -25.86 -29.74
N VAL A 335 -5.99 -26.62 -29.26
CA VAL A 335 -4.56 -26.34 -29.48
C VAL A 335 -4.19 -26.79 -30.89
N VAL A 336 -3.91 -25.83 -31.78
CA VAL A 336 -3.29 -26.10 -33.08
C VAL A 336 -1.77 -26.05 -32.88
N ALA A 337 -1.13 -27.22 -32.86
CA ALA A 337 0.31 -27.35 -32.93
C ALA A 337 0.78 -27.19 -34.39
N LEU A 338 1.49 -26.10 -34.68
CA LEU A 338 2.21 -25.91 -35.95
C LEU A 338 3.65 -26.43 -35.78
N PHE A 339 3.91 -27.58 -36.39
CA PHE A 339 5.25 -28.10 -36.65
C PHE A 339 5.89 -27.27 -37.78
N PHE A 340 7.01 -26.59 -37.50
CA PHE A 340 7.93 -26.17 -38.55
C PHE A 340 9.00 -27.23 -38.75
N GLY A 341 8.90 -27.95 -39.86
CA GLY A 341 9.92 -28.85 -40.37
C GLY A 341 11.07 -28.07 -40.99
N ALA A 342 12.28 -28.51 -40.67
CA ALA A 342 13.51 -28.13 -41.33
C ALA A 342 13.53 -28.64 -42.78
N VAL A 343 14.01 -27.82 -43.72
CA VAL A 343 14.53 -28.29 -45.01
C VAL A 343 15.82 -27.54 -45.32
N PHE A 344 16.84 -28.34 -45.62
CA PHE A 344 18.17 -27.99 -46.11
C PHE A 344 18.13 -27.20 -47.43
N ALA A 345 18.97 -26.17 -47.52
CA ALA A 345 19.87 -25.86 -48.64
C ALA A 345 20.91 -24.83 -48.18
#